data_AF-A0A1W6JWG0-F1
#
_entry.id   AF-A0A1W6JWG0-F1
#
_cell.length_a   1.000
_cell.length_b   1.000
_cell.length_c   1.000
_cell.angle_alpha   90.00
_cell.angle_beta   90.00
_cell.angle_gamma   90.00
#
_symmetry.space_group_name_H-M   'P 1'
#
loop_
_entity.id
_entity.type
_entity.pdbx_description
1 polymer ?
#
loop_
_entity_poly.entity_id
_entity_poly.type
_entity_poly.pdbx_seq_one_letter_code
_entity_poly.pdbx_strand_id
1 'polypeptide(L)'
;MRVFFYMETYSMLVFSYKIIAIGVRTEGESKIFTEWDLGGEDKLVSKFYGYLNSKLDEVYRNNLKYFSKNSYSLEKMEVYGFNITRFDIPLLIQKGVEYSVGSLSDLTSKWMDMYVTDFSQVLLPFLNLHNKACTWETFLRYSQR
;
A
#
# COMPACT_ATOMS: atom_id res chain seq x y z
N MET A 1 3.91 -10.92 -5.48
CA MET A 1 3.91 -9.65 -6.22
C MET A 1 4.28 -8.49 -5.31
N ARG A 2 5.18 -7.60 -5.76
CA ARG A 2 5.54 -6.35 -5.06
C ARG A 2 4.88 -5.15 -5.72
N VAL A 3 4.32 -4.27 -4.90
CA VAL A 3 3.66 -3.04 -5.34
C VAL A 3 4.20 -1.88 -4.53
N PHE A 4 4.84 -0.93 -5.20
CA PHE A 4 5.16 0.37 -4.65
C PHE A 4 3.99 1.30 -4.91
N PHE A 5 3.55 2.00 -3.88
CA PHE A 5 2.36 2.83 -3.89
C PHE A 5 2.67 4.18 -3.25
N TYR A 6 2.13 5.23 -3.85
CA TYR A 6 2.23 6.59 -3.35
C TYR A 6 1.00 7.39 -3.80
N MET A 7 0.56 8.32 -2.95
CA MET A 7 -0.64 9.11 -3.19
C MET A 7 -0.35 10.60 -3.02
N GLU A 8 -0.95 11.40 -3.90
CA GLU A 8 -0.96 12.85 -3.77
C GLU A 8 -2.34 13.35 -3.37
N THR A 9 -2.35 14.33 -2.46
CA THR A 9 -3.58 14.91 -1.92
C THR A 9 -3.56 16.42 -2.02
N TYR A 10 -4.75 16.99 -2.18
CA TYR A 10 -5.02 18.41 -2.10
C TYR A 10 -5.83 18.71 -0.85
N SER A 11 -5.48 19.77 -0.12
CA SER A 11 -6.16 20.19 1.10
C SER A 11 -6.35 21.71 1.09
N MET A 12 -7.58 22.15 1.34
CA MET A 12 -7.91 23.58 1.57
C MET A 12 -8.11 23.88 3.06
N LEU A 13 -8.41 22.86 3.87
CA LEU A 13 -8.67 22.96 5.30
C LEU A 13 -7.99 21.82 6.03
N VAL A 14 -7.61 22.08 7.29
CA VAL A 14 -7.06 21.05 8.17
C VAL A 14 -8.06 19.89 8.25
N PHE A 15 -7.59 18.67 7.94
CA PHE A 15 -8.38 17.42 7.92
C PHE A 15 -9.39 17.24 6.78
N SER A 16 -9.45 18.15 5.80
CA SER A 16 -10.20 17.92 4.55
C SER A 16 -9.23 17.62 3.41
N TYR A 17 -8.91 16.35 3.21
CA TYR A 17 -8.05 15.89 2.12
C TYR A 17 -8.86 15.32 0.97
N LYS A 18 -8.46 15.73 -0.24
CA LYS A 18 -8.94 15.21 -1.51
C LYS A 18 -7.79 14.47 -2.18
N ILE A 19 -8.01 13.22 -2.59
CA ILE A 19 -7.03 12.44 -3.35
C ILE A 19 -7.05 12.91 -4.80
N ILE A 20 -5.91 13.38 -5.30
CA ILE A 20 -5.80 13.94 -6.66
C ILE A 20 -5.02 13.05 -7.62
N ALA A 21 -4.12 12.23 -7.10
CA ALA A 21 -3.42 11.23 -7.89
C ALA A 21 -2.97 10.04 -7.04
N ILE A 22 -2.90 8.87 -7.67
CA ILE A 22 -2.37 7.64 -7.10
C ILE A 22 -1.37 7.04 -8.09
N GLY A 23 -0.12 6.92 -7.65
CA GLY A 23 0.96 6.26 -8.37
C GLY A 23 1.16 4.84 -7.85
N VAL A 24 1.25 3.88 -8.77
CA VAL A 24 1.63 2.50 -8.46
C VAL A 24 2.72 2.02 -9.39
N ARG A 25 3.66 1.24 -8.85
CA ARG A 25 4.68 0.55 -9.61
C ARG A 25 4.80 -0.89 -9.14
N THR A 26 4.78 -1.80 -10.09
CA THR A 26 5.09 -3.22 -9.89
C THR A 26 6.36 -3.57 -10.67
N GLU A 27 6.77 -4.84 -10.66
CA GLU A 27 7.95 -5.28 -11.43
C GLU A 27 7.76 -5.13 -12.95
N GLY A 28 6.52 -5.19 -13.45
CA GLY A 28 6.22 -5.16 -14.89
C GLY A 28 5.49 -3.92 -15.41
N GLU A 29 4.98 -3.05 -14.52
CA GLU A 29 4.20 -1.87 -14.93
C GLU A 29 4.34 -0.70 -13.96
N SER A 30 4.22 0.51 -14.49
CA SER A 30 4.00 1.74 -13.71
C SER A 30 2.70 2.39 -14.20
N LYS A 31 1.83 2.78 -13.27
CA LYS A 31 0.56 3.45 -13.56
C LYS A 31 0.39 4.65 -12.65
N ILE A 32 -0.14 5.71 -13.23
CA ILE A 32 -0.57 6.89 -12.48
C ILE A 32 -2.04 7.09 -12.82
N PHE A 33 -2.88 7.10 -11.79
CA PHE A 33 -4.29 7.44 -11.90
C PHE A 33 -4.43 8.86 -11.38
N THR A 34 -5.09 9.72 -12.13
CA THR A 34 -5.33 11.11 -11.72
C THR A 34 -6.81 11.40 -11.69
N GLU A 35 -7.21 12.34 -10.82
CA GLU A 35 -8.61 12.75 -10.74
C GLU A 35 -9.08 13.41 -12.04
N TRP A 36 -8.24 14.23 -12.68
CA TRP A 36 -8.63 14.97 -13.89
C TRP A 36 -8.76 14.06 -15.12
N ASP A 37 -8.00 12.97 -15.21
CA ASP A 37 -8.14 12.00 -16.30
C ASP A 37 -9.38 11.11 -16.12
N LEU A 38 -9.77 10.84 -14.87
CA LEU A 38 -10.92 9.99 -14.55
C LEU A 38 -12.22 10.77 -14.37
N GLY A 39 -12.13 12.09 -14.18
CA GLY A 39 -13.27 12.99 -14.02
C GLY A 39 -13.92 12.90 -12.63
N GLY A 40 -13.11 12.80 -11.57
CA GLY A 40 -13.55 12.83 -10.17
C GLY A 40 -12.74 11.94 -9.21
N GLU A 41 -12.61 12.38 -7.95
CA GLU A 41 -11.98 11.61 -6.87
C GLU A 41 -12.68 10.27 -6.62
N ASP A 42 -14.02 10.24 -6.69
CA ASP A 42 -14.84 9.03 -6.55
C ASP A 42 -14.44 7.95 -7.57
N LYS A 43 -14.26 8.35 -8.83
CA LYS A 43 -13.82 7.47 -9.91
C LYS A 43 -12.37 7.07 -9.75
N LEU A 44 -11.51 7.98 -9.27
CA LEU A 44 -10.11 7.69 -8.95
C LEU A 44 -10.00 6.59 -7.88
N VAL A 45 -10.69 6.75 -6.76
CA VAL A 45 -10.69 5.79 -5.65
C VAL A 45 -11.29 4.45 -6.10
N SER A 46 -12.42 4.47 -6.80
CA SER A 46 -13.06 3.27 -7.35
C SER A 46 -12.13 2.53 -8.32
N LYS A 47 -11.47 3.26 -9.22
CA LYS A 47 -10.54 2.69 -10.21
C LYS A 47 -9.33 2.07 -9.52
N PHE A 48 -8.80 2.73 -8.50
CA PHE A 48 -7.67 2.21 -7.73
C PHE A 48 -8.02 0.92 -6.97
N TYR A 49 -9.16 0.87 -6.26
CA TYR A 49 -9.60 -0.37 -5.62
C TYR A 49 -9.89 -1.48 -6.62
N GLY A 50 -10.45 -1.15 -7.80
CA GLY A 50 -10.60 -2.11 -8.89
C GLY A 50 -9.26 -2.67 -9.37
N TYR A 51 -8.24 -1.81 -9.52
CA TYR A 51 -6.87 -2.23 -9.81
C TYR A 51 -6.31 -3.16 -8.73
N LEU A 52 -6.43 -2.76 -7.46
CA LEU A 52 -5.95 -3.54 -6.32
C LEU A 52 -6.59 -4.93 -6.24
N ASN A 53 -7.91 -5.01 -6.43
CA ASN A 53 -8.65 -6.27 -6.48
C ASN A 53 -8.16 -7.15 -7.63
N SER A 54 -7.95 -6.59 -8.83
CA SER A 54 -7.46 -7.38 -9.97
C SER A 54 -6.09 -8.02 -9.71
N LYS A 55 -5.25 -7.36 -8.91
CA LYS A 55 -3.93 -7.85 -8.52
C LYS A 55 -3.99 -8.88 -7.41
N LEU A 56 -4.88 -8.72 -6.44
CA LEU A 56 -5.17 -9.76 -5.45
C LEU A 56 -5.70 -11.03 -6.13
N ASP A 57 -6.61 -10.89 -7.10
CA ASP A 57 -7.14 -12.02 -7.87
C ASP A 57 -6.03 -12.75 -8.66
N GLU A 58 -5.03 -12.03 -9.16
CA GLU A 58 -3.86 -12.61 -9.81
C GLU A 58 -3.05 -13.48 -8.83
N VAL A 59 -2.78 -12.95 -7.63
CA VAL A 59 -2.11 -13.68 -6.54
C VAL A 59 -2.91 -14.92 -6.14
N TYR A 60 -4.23 -14.80 -5.95
CA TYR A 60 -5.08 -15.94 -5.61
C TYR A 60 -5.07 -17.02 -6.71
N ARG A 61 -5.19 -16.64 -7.99
CA ARG A 61 -5.10 -17.59 -9.12
C ARG A 61 -3.75 -18.31 -9.17
N ASN A 62 -2.65 -17.60 -8.89
CA ASN A 62 -1.33 -18.21 -8.83
C ASN A 62 -1.21 -19.19 -7.65
N ASN A 63 -1.80 -18.86 -6.50
CA ASN A 63 -1.85 -19.75 -5.34
C ASN A 63 -2.71 -21.01 -5.57
N LEU A 64 -3.77 -20.92 -6.37
CA LEU A 64 -4.53 -22.12 -6.76
C LEU A 64 -3.65 -23.13 -7.54
N LYS A 65 -2.70 -22.64 -8.34
CA LYS A 65 -1.74 -23.52 -9.04
C LYS A 65 -0.78 -24.21 -8.08
N TYR A 66 -0.45 -23.59 -6.95
CA TYR A 66 0.34 -24.22 -5.89
C TYR A 66 -0.42 -25.41 -5.29
N PHE A 67 -1.69 -25.22 -4.93
CA PHE A 67 -2.52 -26.30 -4.40
C PHE A 67 -2.80 -27.41 -5.42
N SER A 68 -2.80 -27.07 -6.72
CA SER A 68 -2.88 -28.06 -7.79
C SER A 68 -1.54 -28.73 -8.14
N LYS A 69 -0.48 -28.53 -7.34
CA LYS A 69 0.90 -29.03 -7.55
C LYS A 69 1.56 -28.61 -8.88
N ASN A 70 1.06 -27.53 -9.49
CA ASN A 70 1.62 -26.94 -10.71
C ASN A 70 2.59 -25.79 -10.42
N SER A 71 2.75 -25.40 -9.15
CA SER A 71 3.72 -24.42 -8.67
C SER A 71 4.26 -24.86 -7.30
N TYR A 72 5.48 -24.42 -6.97
CA TYR A 72 6.14 -24.72 -5.69
C TYR A 72 6.23 -23.49 -4.77
N SER A 73 5.69 -22.34 -5.18
CA SER A 73 5.70 -21.12 -4.37
C SER A 73 4.28 -20.60 -4.14
N LEU A 74 4.01 -20.21 -2.88
CA LEU A 74 2.89 -19.36 -2.54
C LEU A 74 3.29 -17.90 -2.77
N GLU A 75 2.44 -17.19 -3.48
CA GLU A 75 2.58 -15.78 -3.74
C GLU A 75 1.79 -14.96 -2.70
N LYS A 76 2.37 -13.85 -2.28
CA LYS A 76 1.70 -12.80 -1.50
C LYS A 76 1.84 -11.46 -2.21
N MET A 77 0.91 -10.56 -1.92
CA MET A 77 1.01 -9.17 -2.32
C MET A 77 1.73 -8.38 -1.21
N GLU A 78 2.91 -7.84 -1.55
CA GLU A 78 3.69 -6.96 -0.69
C GLU A 78 3.50 -5.52 -1.16
N VAL A 79 3.00 -4.64 -0.29
CA VAL A 79 2.76 -3.24 -0.59
C VAL A 79 3.79 -2.38 0.14
N TYR A 80 4.48 -1.52 -0.60
CA TYR A 80 5.52 -0.64 -0.11
C TYR A 80 5.13 0.81 -0.32
N GLY A 81 5.42 1.66 0.66
CA GLY A 81 5.26 3.10 0.52
C GLY A 81 5.84 3.84 1.73
N PHE A 82 5.71 5.17 1.74
CA PHE A 82 6.26 6.01 2.80
C PHE A 82 5.14 6.68 3.59
N ASN A 83 5.06 6.41 4.90
CA ASN A 83 4.00 6.89 5.81
C ASN A 83 2.59 6.40 5.46
N ILE A 84 2.50 5.34 4.63
CA ILE A 84 1.25 4.82 4.09
C ILE A 84 0.31 4.21 5.14
N THR A 85 0.85 3.74 6.27
CA THR A 85 0.03 3.16 7.34
C THR A 85 -0.67 4.22 8.18
N ARG A 86 -0.16 5.46 8.19
CA ARG A 86 -0.70 6.56 9.00
C ARG A 86 -1.54 7.53 8.20
N PHE A 87 -1.29 7.65 6.90
CA PHE A 87 -1.95 8.63 6.06
C PHE A 87 -2.73 7.97 4.93
N ASP A 88 -2.03 7.33 4.01
CA ASP A 88 -2.60 6.92 2.74
C ASP A 88 -3.68 5.85 2.85
N ILE A 89 -3.39 4.74 3.54
CA ILE A 89 -4.33 3.63 3.71
C ILE A 89 -5.57 4.08 4.50
N PRO A 90 -5.45 4.76 5.66
CA PRO A 90 -6.61 5.29 6.37
C PRO A 90 -7.48 6.22 5.50
N LEU A 91 -6.86 7.14 4.75
CA LEU A 91 -7.59 8.06 3.88
C LEU A 91 -8.29 7.32 2.73
N LEU A 92 -7.63 6.34 2.12
CA LEU A 92 -8.22 5.50 1.08
C LEU A 92 -9.39 4.65 1.59
N ILE A 93 -9.32 4.14 2.82
CA ILE A 93 -10.45 3.41 3.43
C ILE A 93 -11.61 4.38 3.68
N GLN A 94 -11.33 5.55 4.28
CA GLN A 94 -12.34 6.58 4.52
C GLN A 94 -13.04 7.00 3.22
N LYS A 95 -12.27 7.35 2.19
CA LYS A 95 -12.80 7.75 0.88
C LYS A 95 -13.50 6.59 0.15
N GLY A 96 -13.02 5.37 0.31
CA GLY A 96 -13.69 4.19 -0.22
C GLY A 96 -15.08 3.97 0.39
N VAL A 97 -15.24 4.22 1.69
CA VAL A 97 -16.56 4.20 2.36
C VAL A 97 -17.41 5.38 1.90
N GLU A 98 -16.86 6.59 1.87
CA GLU A 98 -17.56 7.82 1.43
C GLU A 98 -18.14 7.67 0.02
N TYR A 99 -17.38 7.06 -0.90
CA TYR A 99 -17.77 6.84 -2.29
C TYR A 99 -18.44 5.49 -2.56
N SER A 100 -18.86 4.77 -1.50
CA SER A 100 -19.58 3.49 -1.62
C SER A 100 -18.84 2.42 -2.44
N VAL A 101 -17.50 2.42 -2.40
CA VAL A 101 -16.65 1.40 -3.04
C VAL A 101 -16.73 0.06 -2.29
N GLY A 102 -16.90 0.12 -0.97
CA GLY A 102 -17.05 -1.05 -0.10
C GLY A 102 -17.36 -0.63 1.33
N SER A 103 -17.74 -1.59 2.18
CA SER A 103 -17.93 -1.31 3.60
C SER A 103 -16.59 -1.10 4.31
N LEU A 104 -16.60 -0.46 5.48
CA LEU A 104 -15.40 -0.29 6.32
C LEU A 104 -14.73 -1.65 6.60
N SER A 105 -15.53 -2.67 6.92
CA SER A 105 -15.03 -4.02 7.19
C SER A 105 -14.35 -4.62 5.95
N ASP A 106 -14.98 -4.53 4.78
CA ASP A 106 -14.46 -5.12 3.55
C ASP A 106 -13.17 -4.44 3.09
N LEU A 107 -13.11 -3.12 3.17
CA LEU A 107 -11.92 -2.37 2.77
C LEU A 107 -10.77 -2.60 3.76
N THR A 108 -11.08 -2.68 5.05
CA THR A 108 -10.07 -2.97 6.09
C THR A 108 -9.52 -4.39 5.93
N SER A 109 -10.38 -5.39 5.72
CA SER A 109 -9.94 -6.78 5.56
C SER A 109 -9.05 -6.95 4.34
N LYS A 110 -9.35 -6.25 3.23
CA LYS A 110 -8.50 -6.25 2.03
C LYS A 110 -7.07 -5.79 2.34
N TRP A 111 -6.92 -4.68 3.07
CA TRP A 111 -5.60 -4.18 3.48
C TRP A 111 -4.88 -5.14 4.44
N MET A 112 -5.62 -5.85 5.29
CA MET A 112 -5.07 -6.88 6.19
C MET A 112 -4.60 -8.14 5.46
N ASP A 113 -5.16 -8.46 4.29
CA ASP A 113 -4.73 -9.60 3.47
C ASP A 113 -3.38 -9.34 2.74
N MET A 114 -2.92 -8.09 2.73
CA MET A 114 -1.67 -7.67 2.11
C MET A 114 -0.54 -7.52 3.13
N TYR A 115 0.70 -7.79 2.72
CA TYR A 115 1.86 -7.50 3.55
C TYR A 115 2.33 -6.06 3.32
N VAL A 116 1.93 -5.14 4.22
CA VAL A 116 2.24 -3.71 4.09
C VAL A 116 3.55 -3.36 4.78
N THR A 117 4.48 -2.77 4.03
CA THR A 117 5.75 -2.23 4.53
C THR A 117 5.75 -0.70 4.41
N ASP A 118 5.73 -0.03 5.56
CA ASP A 118 5.85 1.41 5.65
C ASP A 118 7.31 1.81 5.88
N PHE A 119 7.93 2.42 4.87
CA PHE A 119 9.32 2.86 4.96
C PHE A 119 9.55 3.89 6.07
N SER A 120 8.56 4.72 6.41
CA SER A 120 8.71 5.65 7.53
C SER A 120 8.94 4.88 8.83
N GLN A 121 8.20 3.78 9.06
CA GLN A 121 8.34 2.93 10.24
C GLN A 121 9.63 2.12 10.22
N VAL A 122 10.00 1.57 9.05
CA VAL A 122 11.27 0.82 8.88
C VAL A 122 12.48 1.71 9.19
N LEU A 123 12.39 3.00 8.89
CA LEU A 123 13.46 3.96 9.11
C LEU A 123 13.46 4.57 10.53
N LEU A 124 12.39 4.43 11.33
CA LEU A 124 12.33 4.97 12.70
C LEU A 124 13.48 4.51 13.60
N PRO A 125 13.90 3.23 13.60
CA PRO A 125 15.06 2.80 14.38
C PRO A 125 16.31 3.60 14.02
N PHE A 126 16.53 3.88 12.73
CA PHE A 126 17.71 4.60 12.25
C PHE A 126 17.76 6.06 12.68
N LEU A 127 16.59 6.70 12.86
CA LEU A 127 16.51 8.05 13.41
C LEU A 127 17.03 8.12 14.85
N ASN A 128 16.78 7.08 15.65
CA ASN A 128 17.30 6.99 17.02
C ASN A 128 18.77 6.57 17.09
N LEU A 129 19.28 5.83 16.10
CA LEU A 129 20.71 5.47 16.01
C LEU A 129 21.60 6.70 15.79
N HIS A 130 21.12 7.70 15.04
CA HIS A 130 21.83 8.98 14.86
C HIS A 130 22.02 9.76 16.17
N ASN A 131 21.05 9.71 17.10
CA ASN A 131 21.05 10.53 18.31
C ASN A 131 21.65 9.82 19.54
N LYS A 132 21.99 8.53 19.46
CA LYS A 132 22.50 7.75 20.59
C LYS A 132 23.56 6.74 20.18
N ALA A 133 24.74 7.18 19.73
CA ALA A 133 25.99 6.40 19.68
C ALA A 133 25.95 4.93 19.18
N CYS A 134 24.87 4.49 18.52
CA CYS A 134 24.72 3.14 18.03
C CYS A 134 25.12 3.19 16.56
N THR A 135 26.40 2.95 16.33
CA THR A 135 26.94 2.79 15.00
C THR A 135 26.32 1.58 14.31
N TRP A 136 26.44 1.52 12.98
CA TRP A 136 26.01 0.37 12.18
C TRP A 136 26.59 -0.96 12.69
N GLU A 137 27.82 -0.95 13.23
CA GLU A 137 28.42 -2.15 13.84
C GLU A 137 27.69 -2.61 15.10
N THR A 138 27.15 -1.68 15.89
CA THR A 138 26.39 -1.99 17.11
C THR A 138 25.05 -2.63 16.76
N PHE A 139 24.36 -2.12 15.73
CA PHE A 139 23.11 -2.70 15.23
C PHE A 139 23.31 -4.13 14.70
N LEU A 140 24.33 -4.35 13.86
CA LEU A 140 24.64 -5.68 13.30
C LEU A 140 24.94 -6.74 14.37
N ARG A 141 25.56 -6.34 15.50
CA ARG A 141 25.80 -7.24 16.64
C ARG A 141 24.52 -7.70 17.34
N TYR A 142 23.48 -6.86 17.39
CA TYR A 142 22.22 -7.20 18.05
C TYR A 142 21.26 -7.97 17.12
N SER A 143 21.36 -7.79 15.80
CA SER A 143 20.48 -8.43 14.83
C SER A 143 20.87 -9.86 14.44
N GLN A 144 22.00 -10.36 14.92
CA GLN A 144 22.48 -11.74 14.69
C GLN A 144 22.19 -12.69 15.87
N ARG A 145 21.31 -12.30 16.81
CA ARG A 145 20.82 -13.14 17.90
C ARG A 145 19.44 -13.70 17.60
#